data_AF-A0A6C0D6I8-F1
#
_entry.id   AF-A0A6C0D6I8-F1
#
_cell.length_a   1.000
_cell.length_b   1.000
_cell.length_c   1.000
_cell.angle_alpha   90.00
_cell.angle_beta   90.00
_cell.angle_gamma   90.00
#
_symmetry.space_group_name_H-M   'P 1'
#
loop_
_entity.id
_entity.type
_entity.pdbx_description
1 polymer ?
#
loop_
_entity_poly.entity_id
_entity_poly.type
_entity_poly.pdbx_seq_one_letter_code
_entity_poly.pdbx_strand_id
1 'polypeptide(L)'
;MEHQDWNAVALNPKKDVKFDNTSNPKPKPKPIMVKQLVSSEPIGKLIAQSRLTLNNDQKQFAALLGVSQQMLSRWECNKELPTNAQIALIEKITKVKLPRCKKMVVSEE
;
A
#
# COMPACT_ATOMS: atom_id res chain seq x y z
N MET A 1 -25.14 -34.14 49.65
CA MET A 1 -23.87 -34.10 48.90
C MET A 1 -24.25 -34.13 47.44
N GLU A 2 -24.38 -32.98 46.79
CA GLU A 2 -24.75 -32.92 45.37
C GLU A 2 -23.49 -33.18 44.54
N HIS A 3 -23.55 -34.21 43.70
CA HIS A 3 -22.45 -34.58 42.81
C HIS A 3 -22.54 -33.73 41.54
N GLN A 4 -21.40 -33.23 41.06
CA GLN A 4 -21.33 -32.39 39.87
C GLN A 4 -21.64 -33.23 38.62
N ASP A 5 -22.75 -32.93 37.96
CA ASP A 5 -23.12 -33.52 36.68
C ASP A 5 -22.23 -32.98 35.56
N TRP A 6 -21.36 -33.84 35.05
CA TRP A 6 -20.50 -33.57 33.90
C TRP A 6 -21.33 -33.59 32.60
N ASN A 7 -21.87 -32.45 32.20
CA ASN A 7 -22.42 -32.29 30.86
C ASN A 7 -21.28 -32.08 29.84
N ALA A 8 -21.18 -32.98 28.86
CA ALA A 8 -20.21 -32.89 27.79
C ALA A 8 -20.51 -31.69 26.88
N VAL A 9 -19.62 -30.68 26.91
CA VAL A 9 -19.69 -29.52 26.01
C VAL A 9 -19.27 -29.95 24.60
N ALA A 10 -20.24 -30.16 23.72
CA ALA A 10 -19.97 -30.37 22.31
C ALA A 10 -19.49 -29.04 21.68
N LEU A 11 -18.22 -28.99 21.27
CA LEU A 11 -17.70 -27.88 20.48
C LEU A 11 -18.27 -28.00 19.07
N ASN A 12 -19.24 -27.14 18.73
CA ASN A 12 -19.72 -27.02 17.35
C ASN A 12 -18.53 -26.65 16.43
N PRO A 13 -18.22 -27.45 15.39
CA PRO A 13 -17.24 -27.03 14.41
C PRO A 13 -17.74 -25.76 13.72
N LYS A 14 -16.88 -24.75 13.65
CA LYS A 14 -17.19 -23.49 12.99
C LYS A 14 -17.67 -23.80 11.57
N LYS A 15 -18.89 -23.34 11.25
CA LYS A 15 -19.43 -23.36 9.88
C LYS A 15 -18.37 -22.78 8.94
N ASP A 16 -18.05 -23.50 7.88
CA ASP A 16 -17.14 -23.04 6.84
C ASP A 16 -17.58 -21.66 6.36
N VAL A 17 -16.74 -20.66 6.64
CA VAL A 17 -16.92 -19.30 6.13
C VAL A 17 -16.68 -19.38 4.63
N LYS A 18 -17.76 -19.47 3.85
CA LYS A 18 -17.71 -19.26 2.40
C LYS A 18 -17.21 -17.83 2.19
N PHE A 19 -15.99 -17.69 1.68
CA PHE A 19 -15.47 -16.42 1.18
C PHE A 19 -16.23 -16.08 -0.10
N ASP A 20 -17.33 -15.35 0.04
CA ASP A 20 -17.99 -14.70 -1.09
C ASP A 20 -17.02 -13.65 -1.66
N ASN A 21 -16.52 -13.91 -2.87
CA ASN A 21 -15.69 -13.00 -3.67
C ASN A 21 -16.54 -11.88 -4.29
N THR A 22 -17.48 -11.30 -3.54
CA THR A 22 -18.16 -10.07 -3.95
C THR A 22 -17.25 -8.89 -3.61
N SER A 23 -16.36 -8.56 -4.55
CA SER A 23 -15.56 -7.35 -4.50
C SER A 23 -16.48 -6.13 -4.53
N ASN A 24 -16.92 -5.68 -3.35
CA ASN A 24 -17.65 -4.43 -3.23
C ASN A 24 -16.70 -3.29 -3.63
N PRO A 25 -16.96 -2.53 -4.72
CA PRO A 25 -16.02 -1.49 -5.13
C PRO A 25 -16.08 -0.36 -4.11
N LYS A 26 -15.01 -0.22 -3.31
CA LYS A 26 -14.82 0.94 -2.44
C LYS A 26 -14.98 2.21 -3.30
N PRO A 27 -15.73 3.23 -2.84
CA PRO A 27 -15.92 4.47 -3.57
C PRO A 27 -14.55 5.08 -3.87
N LYS A 28 -14.26 5.31 -5.16
CA LYS A 28 -13.00 5.90 -5.61
C LYS A 28 -12.88 7.29 -5.00
N PRO A 29 -11.87 7.58 -4.16
CA PRO A 29 -11.64 8.95 -3.70
C PRO A 29 -11.36 9.83 -4.92
N LYS A 30 -11.96 11.02 -4.96
CA LYS A 30 -11.71 12.02 -6.00
C LYS A 30 -10.19 12.29 -6.07
N PRO A 31 -9.60 12.48 -7.28
CA PRO A 31 -8.17 12.71 -7.40
C PRO A 31 -7.81 14.04 -6.74
N ILE A 32 -7.25 13.99 -5.54
CA ILE A 32 -6.61 15.13 -4.89
C ILE A 32 -5.27 15.32 -5.61
N MET A 33 -5.10 16.41 -6.35
CA MET A 33 -3.82 16.73 -7.00
C MET A 33 -2.79 17.10 -5.94
N VAL A 34 -1.91 16.17 -5.62
CA VAL A 34 -0.79 16.41 -4.71
C VAL A 34 0.36 16.98 -5.54
N LYS A 35 0.79 18.22 -5.28
CA LYS A 35 1.95 18.81 -5.96
C LYS A 35 3.21 18.45 -5.18
N GLN A 36 4.12 17.67 -5.78
CA GLN A 36 5.36 17.26 -5.12
C GLN A 36 6.27 18.46 -4.87
N LEU A 37 6.89 18.49 -3.69
CA LEU A 37 7.77 19.58 -3.27
C LEU A 37 9.23 19.22 -3.58
N VAL A 38 9.84 20.00 -4.47
CA VAL A 38 11.28 20.34 -4.53
C VAL A 38 12.25 19.15 -4.64
N SER A 39 12.20 18.46 -5.78
CA SER A 39 13.39 17.87 -6.39
C SER A 39 13.30 18.19 -7.88
N SER A 40 14.38 18.64 -8.52
CA SER A 40 14.38 18.85 -9.99
C SER A 40 14.07 17.56 -10.73
N GLU A 41 14.34 16.42 -10.09
CA GLU A 41 14.01 15.10 -10.58
C GLU A 41 12.65 14.59 -10.08
N PRO A 42 11.86 13.96 -10.96
CA PRO A 42 10.56 13.41 -10.61
C PRO A 42 10.71 12.15 -9.72
N ILE A 43 9.89 12.04 -8.66
CA ILE A 43 9.96 10.93 -7.66
C ILE A 43 9.97 9.55 -8.30
N GLY A 44 9.22 9.36 -9.39
CA GLY A 44 9.12 8.08 -10.07
C GLY A 44 10.47 7.56 -10.56
N LYS A 45 11.36 8.46 -11.01
CA LYS A 45 12.73 8.09 -11.40
C LYS A 45 13.55 7.63 -10.20
N LEU A 46 13.43 8.32 -9.07
CA LEU A 46 14.13 7.95 -7.83
C LEU A 46 13.66 6.57 -7.32
N ILE A 47 12.36 6.29 -7.40
CA ILE A 47 11.82 4.97 -7.04
C ILE A 47 12.37 3.89 -7.98
N ALA A 48 12.37 4.14 -9.29
CA ALA A 48 12.91 3.20 -10.27
C ALA A 48 14.41 2.93 -10.06
N GLN A 49 15.20 3.97 -9.82
CA GLN A 49 16.62 3.85 -9.49
C GLN A 49 16.84 3.04 -8.21
N SER A 50 16.05 3.32 -7.16
CA SER A 50 16.13 2.58 -5.89
C SER A 50 15.76 1.10 -6.05
N ARG A 51 14.85 0.78 -6.96
CA ARG A 51 14.53 -0.61 -7.31
C ARG A 51 15.69 -1.27 -8.05
N LEU A 52 16.29 -0.59 -9.01
CA LEU A 52 17.43 -1.08 -9.79
C LEU A 52 18.66 -1.33 -8.91
N THR A 53 18.91 -0.48 -7.91
CA THR A 53 20.01 -0.69 -6.95
C THR A 53 19.85 -1.95 -6.10
N LEU A 54 18.61 -2.43 -5.95
CA LEU A 54 18.30 -3.68 -5.26
C LEU A 54 18.24 -4.90 -6.21
N ASN A 55 18.48 -4.71 -7.52
CA ASN A 55 18.34 -5.74 -8.56
C ASN A 55 16.99 -6.46 -8.54
N ASN A 56 15.91 -5.76 -8.13
CA ASN A 56 14.58 -6.35 -8.06
C ASN A 56 13.77 -6.03 -9.32
N ASP A 57 13.03 -7.02 -9.79
CA ASP A 57 12.01 -6.81 -10.82
C ASP A 57 10.85 -5.98 -10.27
N GLN A 58 10.10 -5.31 -11.14
CA GLN A 58 8.91 -4.55 -10.73
C GLN A 58 7.90 -5.44 -9.96
N LYS A 59 7.74 -6.70 -10.36
CA LYS A 59 6.85 -7.65 -9.68
C LYS A 59 7.33 -7.98 -8.27
N GLN A 60 8.64 -8.22 -8.10
CA GLN A 60 9.24 -8.54 -6.81
C GLN A 60 9.19 -7.32 -5.88
N PHE A 61 9.55 -6.14 -6.39
CA PHE A 61 9.52 -4.91 -5.62
C PHE A 61 8.09 -4.52 -5.21
N ALA A 62 7.11 -4.70 -6.11
CA ALA A 62 5.71 -4.49 -5.78
C ALA A 62 5.21 -5.47 -4.70
N ALA A 63 5.62 -6.74 -4.76
CA ALA A 63 5.30 -7.74 -3.74
C ALA A 63 5.90 -7.37 -2.37
N LEU A 64 7.15 -6.88 -2.32
CA LEU A 64 7.78 -6.40 -1.09
C LEU A 64 7.05 -5.20 -0.47
N LEU A 65 6.50 -4.33 -1.32
CA LEU A 65 5.72 -3.16 -0.90
C LEU A 65 4.25 -3.48 -0.58
N GLY A 66 3.77 -4.68 -0.93
CA GLY A 66 2.36 -5.05 -0.79
C GLY A 66 1.44 -4.28 -1.74
N VAL A 67 1.94 -3.82 -2.89
CA VAL A 67 1.17 -3.10 -3.91
C VAL A 67 1.11 -3.89 -5.21
N SER A 68 0.17 -3.53 -6.10
CA SER A 68 0.13 -4.16 -7.43
C SER A 68 1.29 -3.65 -8.30
N GLN A 69 1.77 -4.50 -9.21
CA GLN A 69 2.81 -4.12 -10.19
C GLN A 69 2.38 -2.91 -11.03
N GLN A 70 1.08 -2.83 -11.38
CA GLN A 70 0.54 -1.71 -12.14
C GLN A 70 0.61 -0.39 -11.36
N MET A 71 0.33 -0.42 -10.05
CA MET A 71 0.45 0.75 -9.18
C MET A 71 1.89 1.24 -9.13
N LEU A 72 2.84 0.32 -8.94
CA LEU A 72 4.27 0.65 -8.94
C LEU A 72 4.70 1.27 -10.28
N SER A 73 4.28 0.70 -11.41
CA SER A 73 4.58 1.24 -12.74
C SER A 73 4.03 2.66 -12.92
N ARG A 74 2.82 2.95 -12.42
CA ARG A 74 2.27 4.32 -12.46
C ARG A 74 3.10 5.31 -11.66
N TRP A 75 3.63 4.89 -10.50
CA TRP A 75 4.52 5.72 -9.70
C TRP A 75 5.84 5.97 -10.41
N GLU A 76 6.49 4.94 -10.96
CA GLU A 76 7.74 5.07 -11.71
C GLU A 76 7.58 6.01 -12.93
N CYS A 77 6.43 5.96 -13.59
CA CYS A 77 6.08 6.85 -14.71
C CYS A 77 5.55 8.24 -14.29
N ASN A 78 5.47 8.55 -12.98
CA ASN A 78 4.89 9.79 -12.45
C ASN A 78 3.44 10.07 -12.87
N LYS A 79 2.69 9.02 -13.24
CA LYS A 79 1.25 9.13 -13.55
C LYS A 79 0.42 9.29 -12.29
N GLU A 80 0.89 8.70 -11.19
CA GLU A 80 0.28 8.79 -9.87
C GLU A 80 1.40 8.99 -8.83
N LEU A 81 1.07 9.69 -7.74
CA LEU A 81 2.01 9.92 -6.65
C LEU A 81 1.73 8.94 -5.49
N PRO A 82 2.78 8.32 -4.92
CA PRO A 82 2.62 7.52 -3.71
C PRO A 82 2.23 8.41 -2.52
N THR A 83 1.42 7.87 -1.63
CA THR A 83 1.08 8.51 -0.35
C THR A 83 2.31 8.54 0.56
N ASN A 84 2.41 9.50 1.49
CA ASN A 84 3.53 9.57 2.45
C ASN A 84 3.79 8.27 3.24
N ALA A 85 2.75 7.49 3.53
CA ALA A 85 2.91 6.17 4.16
C ALA A 85 3.63 5.17 3.23
N GLN A 86 3.30 5.18 1.94
CA GLN A 86 3.94 4.34 0.93
C GLN A 86 5.38 4.80 0.69
N ILE A 87 5.63 6.11 0.66
CA ILE A 87 7.00 6.66 0.58
C ILE A 87 7.83 6.15 1.78
N ALA A 88 7.30 6.20 3.00
CA ALA A 88 8.00 5.70 4.18
C ALA A 88 8.29 4.18 4.11
N LEU A 89 7.39 3.38 3.52
CA LEU A 89 7.64 1.96 3.26
C LEU A 89 8.77 1.75 2.26
N ILE A 90 8.77 2.52 1.16
CA ILE A 90 9.84 2.49 0.17
C ILE A 90 11.17 2.85 0.83
N GLU A 91 11.24 3.95 1.60
CA GLU A 91 12.45 4.36 2.33
C GLU A 91 12.97 3.24 3.27
N LYS A 92 12.06 2.49 3.90
CA LYS A 92 12.45 1.37 4.80
C LYS A 92 13.11 0.22 4.04
N ILE A 93 12.62 -0.09 2.84
CA ILE A 93 13.12 -1.19 2.02
C ILE A 93 14.41 -0.79 1.30
N THR A 94 14.40 0.37 0.66
CA THR A 94 15.52 0.85 -0.16
C THR A 94 16.62 1.49 0.66
N LYS A 95 16.33 1.91 1.90
CA LYS A 95 17.22 2.70 2.77
C LYS A 95 17.64 4.04 2.16
N VAL A 96 16.99 4.47 1.09
CA VAL A 96 17.20 5.74 0.40
C VAL A 96 16.14 6.73 0.87
N LYS A 97 16.54 7.96 1.17
CA LYS A 97 15.60 9.05 1.51
C LYS A 97 14.91 9.56 0.25
N LEU A 98 13.59 9.60 0.27
CA LEU A 98 12.77 10.04 -0.87
C LEU A 98 12.03 11.34 -0.53
N PRO A 99 11.86 12.26 -1.51
CA PRO A 99 11.11 13.48 -1.30
C PRO A 99 9.65 13.16 -0.94
N ARG A 100 9.18 13.71 0.19
CA ARG A 100 7.83 13.48 0.70
C ARG A 100 6.84 14.45 0.08
N CYS A 101 5.62 13.98 -0.15
CA CYS A 101 4.53 14.82 -0.61
C CYS A 101 4.03 15.72 0.53
N LYS A 102 4.10 17.05 0.35
CA LYS A 102 3.39 17.99 1.23
C LYS A 102 2.05 18.33 0.59
N LYS A 103 0.97 18.27 1.38
CA LYS A 103 -0.33 18.80 0.94
C LYS A 103 -0.18 20.31 0.88
N MET A 104 -0.26 20.89 -0.32
CA MET A 104 -0.48 22.32 -0.45
C MET A 104 -1.96 22.52 -0.75
N VAL A 105 -2.61 23.36 0.05
CA VAL A 105 -3.92 23.90 -0.31
C VAL A 105 -3.65 24.81 -1.51
N VAL A 106 -4.21 24.47 -2.67
CA VAL A 106 -4.19 25.37 -3.82
C VAL A 106 -5.14 26.50 -3.46
N SER A 107 -4.60 27.64 -3.04
CA SER A 107 -5.30 28.91 -3.09
C SER A 107 -5.37 29.28 -4.57
N GLU A 108 -6.52 29.10 -5.21
CA GLU A 108 -6.81 29.77 -6.48
C GLU A 108 -6.88 31.28 -6.18
N GLU A 109 -5.96 32.06 -6.76
CA GLU A 109 -6.05 33.53 -6.89
C GLU A 109 -6.91 33.89 -8.11
#